data_AF-A0A645BIW8-F1
#
_entry.id   AF-A0A645BIW8-F1
#
_cell.length_a   1.000
_cell.length_b   1.000
_cell.length_c   1.000
_cell.angle_alpha   90.00
_cell.angle_beta   90.00
_cell.angle_gamma   90.00
#
_symmetry.space_group_name_H-M   'P 1'
#
loop_
_entity.id
_entity.type
_entity.pdbx_description
1 polymer ?
#
loop_
_entity_poly.entity_id
_entity_poly.type
_entity_poly.pdbx_seq_one_letter_code
_entity_poly.pdbx_strand_id
1 'polypeptide(L)'
;MIEERPHYVVSFEPRVILPYALHYGKLYIDRHSLAVSRAEVNVDMSDRNKVTDAILKKKPLSMRFRVDKISYLVTYKHRDGKTHLNYIRSETEFRCDWKRRLFSTNYSIVSETVITGGRNESPDRMRYRTAFRDNQSLSERVQNFYDPDFWENYNIIEPEESLENAVSRLLKTREE
;
A
#
# COMPACT_ATOMS: atom_id res chain seq x y z
N MET A 1 14.63 -14.06 11.62
CA MET A 1 15.48 -13.77 10.45
C MET A 1 14.56 -13.49 9.29
N ILE A 2 14.83 -12.47 8.48
CA ILE A 2 14.10 -12.19 7.24
C ILE A 2 15.02 -12.64 6.12
N GLU A 3 14.52 -13.46 5.20
CA GLU A 3 15.34 -14.07 4.14
C GLU A 3 16.62 -14.73 4.70
N GLU A 4 16.50 -15.44 5.83
CA GLU A 4 17.63 -16.10 6.53
C GLU A 4 18.76 -15.17 6.99
N ARG A 5 18.58 -13.84 6.90
CA ARG A 5 19.56 -12.85 7.34
C ARG A 5 19.23 -12.28 8.72
N PRO A 6 20.24 -12.06 9.57
CA PRO A 6 20.05 -11.41 10.87
C PRO A 6 19.74 -9.91 10.68
N HIS A 7 18.79 -9.41 11.46
CA HIS A 7 18.33 -8.02 11.40
C HIS A 7 18.33 -7.39 12.79
N TYR A 8 18.69 -6.11 12.87
CA TYR A 8 18.32 -5.25 13.98
C TYR A 8 16.85 -4.85 13.85
N VAL A 9 16.14 -4.75 14.97
CA VAL A 9 14.75 -4.29 15.01
C VAL A 9 14.68 -3.03 15.86
N VAL A 10 14.31 -1.92 15.23
CA VAL A 10 14.14 -0.62 15.89
C VAL A 10 12.65 -0.28 15.93
N SER A 11 12.09 -0.15 17.13
CA SER A 11 10.71 0.30 17.30
C SER A 11 10.67 1.82 17.43
N PHE A 12 9.65 2.44 16.87
CA PHE A 12 9.42 3.88 16.98
C PHE A 12 7.95 4.17 17.30
N GLU A 13 7.73 5.22 18.08
CA GLU A 13 6.41 5.72 18.45
C GLU A 13 6.46 7.25 18.65
N PRO A 14 5.33 7.95 18.47
CA PRO A 14 5.25 9.38 18.71
C PRO A 14 5.53 9.74 20.18
N ARG A 15 6.40 10.73 20.41
CA ARG A 15 6.63 11.35 21.74
C ARG A 15 6.18 12.81 21.82
N VAL A 16 5.55 13.29 20.76
CA VAL A 16 5.09 14.68 20.60
C VAL A 16 3.69 14.68 19.99
N ILE A 17 2.97 15.78 20.21
CA ILE A 17 1.66 16.01 19.58
C ILE A 17 1.87 17.01 18.45
N LEU A 18 1.55 16.61 17.23
CA LEU A 18 1.68 17.44 16.03
C LEU A 18 0.31 17.62 15.35
N PRO A 19 0.13 18.65 14.50
CA PRO A 19 -1.16 18.95 13.88
C PRO A 19 -1.58 17.98 12.76
N TYR A 20 -0.81 16.93 12.50
CA TYR A 20 -1.08 15.91 11.47
C TYR A 20 -0.95 14.50 12.05
N ALA A 21 -1.44 13.50 11.30
CA ALA A 21 -1.40 12.10 11.71
C ALA A 21 0.03 11.61 11.87
N LEU A 22 0.31 10.98 13.02
CA LEU A 22 1.62 10.41 13.33
C LEU A 22 1.62 8.91 13.12
N HIS A 23 2.81 8.32 13.17
CA HIS A 23 3.02 6.93 12.86
C HIS A 23 3.84 6.25 13.96
N TYR A 24 3.61 4.96 14.13
CA TYR A 24 4.38 4.08 15.00
C TYR A 24 4.66 2.77 14.28
N GLY A 25 5.69 2.05 14.71
CA GLY A 25 6.04 0.82 14.02
C GLY A 25 7.42 0.28 14.31
N LYS A 26 7.90 -0.53 13.38
CA LYS A 26 9.20 -1.21 13.44
C LYS A 26 9.94 -1.06 12.12
N LEU A 27 11.23 -0.80 12.23
CA LEU A 27 12.19 -0.87 11.13
C LEU A 27 13.08 -2.09 11.35
N TYR A 28 13.24 -2.89 10.30
CA TYR A 28 14.15 -4.03 10.25
C TYR A 28 15.34 -3.62 9.41
N ILE A 29 16.52 -3.66 10.01
CA ILE A 29 17.78 -3.23 9.40
C ILE A 29 18.67 -4.46 9.26
N ASP A 30 19.05 -4.79 8.03
CA ASP A 30 19.93 -5.92 7.77
C ASP A 30 21.30 -5.72 8.44
N ARG A 31 21.78 -6.70 9.20
CA ARG A 31 22.99 -6.55 10.03
C ARG A 31 24.27 -6.36 9.21
N HIS A 32 24.33 -6.92 8.00
CA HIS A 32 25.54 -6.89 7.17
C HIS A 32 25.64 -5.59 6.36
N SER A 33 24.56 -5.23 5.66
CA SER A 33 24.51 -4.04 4.80
C SER A 33 24.15 -2.76 5.54
N LEU A 34 23.58 -2.88 6.76
CA LEU A 34 22.99 -1.78 7.53
C LEU A 34 21.86 -1.04 6.80
N ALA A 35 21.31 -1.63 5.74
CA ALA A 35 20.17 -1.10 5.02
C ALA A 35 18.85 -1.51 5.67
N VAL A 36 17.85 -0.63 5.60
CA VAL A 36 16.46 -0.99 5.93
C VAL A 36 15.98 -2.02 4.91
N SER A 37 15.55 -3.19 5.39
CA SER A 37 14.99 -4.26 4.55
C SER A 37 13.47 -4.35 4.67
N ARG A 38 12.91 -3.93 5.81
CA ARG A 38 11.47 -3.90 6.03
C ARG A 38 11.08 -2.75 6.95
N ALA A 39 9.96 -2.12 6.66
CA ALA A 39 9.27 -1.19 7.53
C ALA A 39 7.83 -1.68 7.74
N GLU A 40 7.45 -1.88 8.99
CA GLU A 40 6.08 -2.15 9.42
C GLU A 40 5.58 -0.89 10.13
N VAL A 41 4.65 -0.17 9.50
CA VAL A 41 4.23 1.16 9.93
C VAL A 41 2.72 1.19 10.12
N ASN A 42 2.26 1.76 11.22
CA ASN A 42 0.86 1.99 11.51
C ASN A 42 0.63 3.49 11.72
N VAL A 43 -0.56 3.97 11.37
CA VAL A 43 -0.97 5.35 11.68
C VAL A 43 -1.54 5.38 13.10
N ASP A 44 -1.11 6.36 13.90
CA ASP A 44 -1.62 6.59 15.25
C ASP A 44 -3.08 7.06 15.20
N MET A 45 -3.97 6.29 15.82
CA MET A 45 -5.42 6.54 15.87
C MET A 45 -5.85 7.34 17.11
N SER A 46 -4.91 7.84 17.92
CA SER A 46 -5.17 8.66 19.12
C SER A 46 -6.01 9.91 18.79
N ASP A 47 -5.76 10.51 17.63
CA ASP A 47 -6.55 11.60 17.06
C ASP A 47 -7.06 11.26 15.66
N ARG A 48 -8.26 10.68 15.61
CA ARG A 48 -8.89 10.23 14.37
C ARG A 48 -9.23 11.36 13.40
N ASN A 49 -9.34 12.61 13.86
CA ASN A 49 -9.61 13.72 12.97
C ASN A 49 -8.39 13.99 12.10
N LYS A 50 -7.18 14.00 12.67
CA LYS A 50 -5.92 14.13 11.92
C LYS A 50 -5.73 13.02 10.89
N VAL A 51 -6.12 11.79 11.24
CA VAL A 51 -6.07 10.65 10.32
C VAL A 51 -7.09 10.81 9.19
N THR A 52 -8.31 11.22 9.52
CA THR A 52 -9.37 11.44 8.54
C THR A 52 -8.98 12.53 7.55
N ASP A 53 -8.42 13.64 8.03
CA ASP A 53 -7.95 14.74 7.19
C ASP A 53 -6.81 14.32 6.24
N ALA A 54 -6.00 13.35 6.64
CA ALA A 54 -4.91 12.84 5.82
C ALA A 54 -5.38 11.94 4.66
N ILE A 55 -6.50 11.22 4.81
CA ILE A 55 -6.94 10.22 3.81
C ILE A 55 -8.24 10.57 3.09
N LEU A 56 -9.08 11.44 3.65
CA LEU A 56 -10.41 11.73 3.14
C LEU A 56 -10.50 13.13 2.55
N LYS A 57 -10.45 13.23 1.21
CA LYS A 57 -10.58 14.52 0.51
C LYS A 57 -11.98 15.14 0.61
N LYS A 58 -13.04 14.31 0.50
CA LYS A 58 -14.43 14.79 0.53
C LYS A 58 -15.38 13.67 0.97
N LYS A 59 -16.43 14.04 1.70
CA LYS A 59 -17.57 13.16 2.01
C LYS A 59 -18.91 13.86 1.88
N PRO A 60 -20.01 13.13 1.67
CA PRO A 60 -21.36 13.67 1.82
C PRO A 60 -21.61 14.20 3.23
N LEU A 61 -22.40 15.26 3.36
CA LEU A 61 -22.73 15.88 4.66
C LEU A 61 -23.47 14.92 5.60
N SER A 62 -24.30 14.03 5.05
CA SER A 62 -25.09 13.05 5.80
C SER A 62 -24.30 11.81 6.23
N MET A 63 -23.03 11.69 5.85
CA MET A 63 -22.18 10.55 6.15
C MET A 63 -21.15 10.89 7.22
N ARG A 64 -21.06 10.06 8.26
CA ARG A 64 -19.94 10.08 9.21
C ARG A 64 -18.94 9.01 8.77
N PHE A 65 -17.69 9.42 8.62
CA PHE A 65 -16.59 8.55 8.24
C PHE A 65 -15.70 8.34 9.47
N ARG A 66 -15.35 7.09 9.76
CA ARG A 66 -14.49 6.74 10.89
C ARG A 66 -13.44 5.77 10.42
N VAL A 67 -12.17 6.16 10.50
CA VAL A 67 -11.04 5.27 10.27
C VAL A 67 -10.80 4.45 11.53
N ASP A 68 -10.63 3.15 11.37
CA ASP A 68 -10.33 2.22 12.46
C ASP A 68 -8.87 1.74 12.40
N LYS A 69 -8.34 1.52 11.19
CA LYS A 69 -6.96 1.03 10.98
C LYS A 69 -6.38 1.59 9.68
N ILE A 70 -5.10 1.97 9.72
CA ILE A 70 -4.25 2.15 8.54
C ILE A 70 -2.89 1.56 8.88
N SER A 71 -2.43 0.61 8.07
CA SER A 71 -1.12 -0.01 8.22
C SER A 71 -0.44 -0.19 6.87
N TYR A 72 0.88 -0.09 6.89
CA TYR A 72 1.77 -0.25 5.76
C TYR A 72 2.83 -1.29 6.09
N LEU A 73 3.07 -2.19 5.14
CA LEU A 73 4.23 -3.07 5.11
C LEU A 73 5.01 -2.71 3.85
N VAL A 74 6.25 -2.28 4.04
CA VAL A 74 7.17 -1.95 2.94
C VAL A 74 8.40 -2.82 3.07
N THR A 75 8.77 -3.50 2.00
CA THR A 75 10.01 -4.29 1.94
C THR A 75 10.95 -3.73 0.87
N TYR A 76 12.23 -3.95 1.11
CA TYR A 76 13.32 -3.54 0.25
C TYR A 76 14.25 -4.73 0.02
N LYS A 77 14.87 -4.75 -1.16
CA LYS A 77 15.87 -5.75 -1.54
C LYS A 77 17.16 -5.08 -1.96
N HIS A 78 18.27 -5.72 -1.63
CA HIS A 78 19.58 -5.26 -2.06
C HIS A 78 19.91 -5.85 -3.44
N ARG A 79 20.24 -5.00 -4.42
CA ARG A 79 20.67 -5.38 -5.77
C ARG A 79 21.71 -4.37 -6.25
N ASP A 80 22.79 -4.85 -6.87
CA ASP A 80 23.85 -4.01 -7.47
C ASP A 80 24.41 -2.92 -6.52
N GLY A 81 24.61 -3.28 -5.25
CA GLY A 81 25.13 -2.35 -4.24
C GLY A 81 24.12 -1.31 -3.75
N LYS A 82 22.86 -1.38 -4.18
CA LYS A 82 21.79 -0.44 -3.84
C LYS A 82 20.59 -1.13 -3.21
N THR A 83 19.87 -0.39 -2.38
CA THR A 83 18.63 -0.86 -1.75
C THR A 83 17.45 -0.34 -2.57
N HIS A 84 16.65 -1.27 -3.09
CA HIS A 84 15.51 -1.00 -3.95
C HIS A 84 14.22 -1.39 -3.26
N LEU A 85 13.16 -0.62 -3.50
CA LEU A 85 11.80 -1.00 -3.11
C LEU A 85 11.44 -2.35 -3.73
N ASN A 86 10.88 -3.26 -2.94
CA ASN A 86 10.53 -4.61 -3.40
C ASN A 86 9.02 -4.83 -3.40
N TYR A 87 8.36 -4.51 -2.30
CA TYR A 87 6.93 -4.73 -2.14
C TYR A 87 6.34 -3.72 -1.16
N ILE A 88 5.12 -3.28 -1.46
CA ILE A 88 4.30 -2.44 -0.59
C ILE A 88 2.96 -3.14 -0.42
N ARG A 89 2.51 -3.27 0.82
CA ARG A 89 1.13 -3.58 1.17
C ARG A 89 0.60 -2.49 2.08
N SER A 90 -0.62 -2.05 1.80
CA SER A 90 -1.37 -1.16 2.66
C SER A 90 -2.72 -1.76 2.97
N GLU A 91 -3.14 -1.63 4.22
CA GLU A 91 -4.45 -2.05 4.69
C GLU A 91 -5.11 -0.84 5.33
N THR A 92 -6.36 -0.59 4.97
CA THR A 92 -7.17 0.49 5.54
C THR A 92 -8.55 -0.04 5.88
N GLU A 93 -8.96 0.11 7.13
CA GLU A 93 -10.28 -0.26 7.61
C GLU A 93 -11.01 0.99 8.08
N PHE A 94 -12.25 1.16 7.62
CA PHE A 94 -13.07 2.30 7.99
C PHE A 94 -14.56 1.96 7.97
N ARG A 95 -15.34 2.81 8.63
CA ARG A 95 -16.79 2.71 8.73
C ARG A 95 -17.47 3.96 8.22
N CYS A 96 -18.59 3.75 7.54
CA CYS A 96 -19.48 4.81 7.08
C CYS A 96 -20.84 4.68 7.77
N ASP A 97 -21.17 5.66 8.61
CA ASP A 97 -22.46 5.78 9.28
C ASP A 97 -23.32 6.81 8.53
N TRP A 98 -24.42 6.37 7.92
CA TRP A 98 -25.33 7.25 7.20
C TRP A 98 -26.46 7.74 8.12
N LYS A 99 -26.78 9.04 8.03
CA LYS A 99 -27.95 9.60 8.72
C LYS A 99 -29.20 8.81 8.29
N ARG A 100 -30.00 8.37 9.28
CA ARG A 100 -31.23 7.55 9.10
C ARG A 100 -31.01 6.07 8.72
N ARG A 101 -29.79 5.54 8.77
CA ARG A 101 -29.56 4.08 8.77
C ARG A 101 -29.22 3.60 10.18
N LEU A 102 -29.78 2.45 10.56
CA LEU A 102 -29.59 1.84 11.88
C LEU A 102 -28.26 1.08 12.00
N PHE A 103 -27.57 0.83 10.88
CA PHE A 103 -26.34 0.07 10.85
C PHE A 103 -25.25 0.80 10.06
N SER A 104 -24.03 0.74 10.59
CA SER A 104 -22.81 1.18 9.91
C SER A 104 -22.46 0.21 8.79
N THR A 105 -21.85 0.71 7.71
CA THR A 105 -21.20 -0.15 6.73
C THR A 105 -19.69 -0.12 6.97
N ASN A 106 -19.10 -1.30 7.16
CA ASN A 106 -17.67 -1.46 7.36
C ASN A 106 -17.02 -1.75 6.00
N TYR A 107 -15.85 -1.16 5.77
CA TYR A 107 -15.06 -1.31 4.56
C TYR A 107 -13.63 -1.66 4.93
N SER A 108 -13.04 -2.56 4.14
CA SER A 108 -11.63 -2.91 4.21
C SER A 108 -11.03 -2.76 2.82
N ILE A 109 -9.97 -1.98 2.71
CA ILE A 109 -9.19 -1.82 1.48
C ILE A 109 -7.83 -2.45 1.73
N VAL A 110 -7.47 -3.39 0.86
CA VAL A 110 -6.11 -3.92 0.76
C VAL A 110 -5.55 -3.49 -0.59
N SER A 111 -4.37 -2.90 -0.58
CA SER A 111 -3.64 -2.56 -1.79
C SER A 111 -2.22 -3.11 -1.68
N GLU A 112 -1.84 -3.90 -2.67
CA GLU A 112 -0.51 -4.48 -2.79
C GLU A 112 0.18 -3.95 -4.05
N THR A 113 1.49 -3.82 -4.02
CA THR A 113 2.32 -3.40 -5.14
C THR A 113 3.64 -4.15 -5.10
N VAL A 114 3.99 -4.81 -6.20
CA VAL A 114 5.24 -5.58 -6.32
C VAL A 114 6.15 -4.94 -7.36
N ILE A 115 7.42 -4.76 -7.02
CA ILE A 115 8.41 -4.17 -7.91
C ILE A 115 9.16 -5.32 -8.61
N THR A 116 8.80 -5.54 -9.87
CA THR A 116 9.35 -6.61 -10.72
C THR A 116 10.71 -6.26 -11.32
N GLY A 117 11.03 -4.97 -11.48
CA GLY A 117 12.30 -4.54 -12.04
C GLY A 117 12.46 -3.02 -12.03
N GLY A 118 13.64 -2.56 -12.43
CA GLY A 118 13.97 -1.14 -12.59
C GLY A 118 14.98 -0.98 -13.72
N ARG A 119 15.00 0.20 -14.35
CA ARG A 119 16.00 0.55 -15.37
C ARG A 119 16.98 1.55 -14.74
N ASN A 120 18.26 1.44 -15.08
CA ASN A 120 19.30 2.38 -14.64
C ASN A 120 19.37 3.64 -15.52
N GLU A 121 18.55 3.70 -16.57
CA GLU A 121 18.44 4.84 -17.47
C GLU A 121 17.65 5.98 -16.81
N SER A 122 17.97 7.22 -17.21
CA SER A 122 17.14 8.35 -16.80
C SER A 122 15.72 8.15 -17.34
N PRO A 123 14.69 8.26 -16.49
CA PRO A 123 13.32 8.04 -16.97
C PRO A 123 12.96 9.09 -18.00
N ASP A 124 12.42 8.67 -19.14
CA ASP A 124 11.80 9.59 -20.07
C ASP A 124 10.70 10.38 -19.35
N ARG A 125 10.69 11.69 -19.56
CA ARG A 125 9.67 12.54 -18.95
C ARG A 125 8.29 12.09 -19.42
N MET A 126 7.44 11.68 -18.48
CA MET A 126 6.06 11.30 -18.78
C MET A 126 5.35 12.46 -19.50
N ARG A 127 4.77 12.18 -20.68
CA ARG A 127 4.04 13.19 -21.44
C ARG A 127 2.84 13.67 -20.63
N TYR A 128 2.58 14.98 -20.61
CA TYR A 128 1.48 15.56 -19.85
C TYR A 128 0.12 14.92 -20.16
N ARG A 129 -0.12 14.51 -21.41
CA ARG A 129 -1.37 13.85 -21.83
C ARG A 129 -1.57 12.45 -21.25
N THR A 130 -0.49 11.76 -20.86
CA THR A 130 -0.54 10.41 -20.28
C THR A 130 -0.34 10.42 -18.76
N ALA A 131 -0.06 11.58 -18.17
CA ALA A 131 0.08 11.73 -16.74
C ALA A 131 -1.29 11.77 -16.05
N PHE A 132 -1.38 11.11 -14.89
CA PHE A 132 -2.57 11.20 -14.05
C PHE A 132 -2.80 12.64 -13.57
N ARG A 133 -4.05 13.07 -13.60
CA ARG A 133 -4.46 14.35 -13.01
C ARG A 133 -4.89 14.15 -11.57
N ASP A 134 -4.72 15.19 -10.76
CA ASP A 134 -5.13 15.24 -9.35
C ASP A 134 -6.64 15.08 -9.12
N ASN A 135 -7.43 15.38 -10.15
CA ASN A 135 -8.88 15.23 -10.18
C ASN A 135 -9.36 13.98 -10.94
N GLN A 136 -8.45 13.15 -11.44
CA GLN A 136 -8.81 11.96 -12.19
C GLN A 136 -9.25 10.86 -11.22
N SER A 137 -10.44 10.30 -11.44
CA SER A 137 -10.91 9.12 -10.71
C SER A 137 -10.55 7.86 -11.48
N LEU A 138 -9.98 6.86 -10.79
CA LEU A 138 -9.68 5.55 -11.40
C LEU A 138 -10.92 4.64 -11.51
N SER A 139 -12.09 5.13 -11.07
CA SER A 139 -13.35 4.39 -11.06
C SER A 139 -14.01 4.21 -12.42
N GLU A 140 -13.52 4.86 -13.49
CA GLU A 140 -14.11 4.74 -14.83
C GLU A 140 -13.92 3.35 -15.47
N ARG A 141 -13.15 2.45 -14.86
CA ARG A 141 -12.94 1.08 -15.34
C ARG A 141 -13.89 0.05 -14.73
N VAL A 142 -14.92 0.46 -13.98
CA VAL A 142 -15.88 -0.47 -13.35
C VAL A 142 -16.66 -1.30 -14.38
N GLN A 143 -16.91 -0.73 -15.57
CA GLN A 143 -17.59 -1.45 -16.65
C GLN A 143 -16.80 -2.67 -17.16
N ASN A 144 -15.47 -2.61 -17.09
CA ASN A 144 -14.59 -3.69 -17.54
C ASN A 144 -14.65 -4.94 -16.65
N PHE A 145 -15.21 -4.84 -15.44
CA PHE A 145 -15.42 -6.01 -14.57
C PHE A 145 -16.69 -6.81 -14.93
N TYR A 146 -17.53 -6.31 -15.85
CA TYR A 146 -18.72 -7.03 -16.34
C TYR A 146 -18.45 -7.85 -17.60
N ASP A 147 -17.27 -7.71 -18.20
CA ASP A 147 -16.82 -8.54 -19.33
C ASP A 147 -16.16 -9.82 -18.77
N PRO A 148 -16.77 -11.01 -18.97
CA PRO A 148 -16.22 -12.28 -18.50
C PRO A 148 -14.83 -12.61 -19.05
N ASP A 149 -14.51 -12.12 -20.26
CA ASP A 149 -13.27 -12.43 -20.98
C ASP A 149 -12.17 -11.38 -20.72
N PHE A 150 -12.47 -10.35 -19.92
CA PHE A 150 -11.55 -9.23 -19.67
C PHE A 150 -10.16 -9.67 -19.19
N TRP A 151 -10.09 -10.76 -18.41
CA TRP A 151 -8.85 -11.29 -17.84
C TRP A 151 -8.21 -12.42 -18.63
N GLU A 152 -8.83 -12.90 -19.71
CA GLU A 152 -8.38 -14.10 -20.46
C GLU A 152 -6.93 -13.99 -20.95
N ASN A 153 -6.50 -12.77 -21.29
CA ASN A 153 -5.14 -12.47 -21.77
C ASN A 153 -4.20 -11.90 -20.70
N TYR A 154 -4.62 -11.84 -19.43
CA TYR A 154 -3.82 -11.34 -18.32
C TYR A 154 -3.35 -12.50 -17.44
N ASN A 155 -2.19 -12.32 -16.79
CA ASN A 155 -1.82 -13.21 -15.69
C ASN A 155 -2.82 -13.01 -14.55
N ILE A 156 -3.71 -13.98 -14.37
CA ILE A 156 -4.69 -13.96 -13.28
C ILE A 156 -3.96 -14.32 -11.99
N ILE A 157 -4.07 -13.44 -11.01
CA ILE A 157 -3.61 -13.71 -9.64
C ILE A 157 -4.87 -14.02 -8.84
N GLU A 158 -4.89 -15.18 -8.18
CA GLU A 158 -6.02 -15.56 -7.35
C GLU A 158 -6.25 -14.51 -6.26
N PRO A 159 -7.50 -14.10 -5.98
CA PRO A 159 -7.80 -13.05 -5.01
C PRO A 159 -7.27 -13.33 -3.59
N GLU A 160 -7.03 -14.59 -3.25
CA GLU A 160 -6.54 -15.04 -1.95
C GLU A 160 -5.00 -15.10 -1.88
N GLU A 161 -4.31 -15.06 -3.03
CA GLU A 161 -2.85 -15.08 -3.11
C GLU A 161 -2.29 -13.65 -3.02
N SER A 162 -1.34 -13.41 -2.11
CA SER A 162 -0.64 -12.13 -2.09
C SER A 162 0.09 -11.88 -3.41
N LEU A 163 0.06 -10.65 -3.92
CA LEU A 163 0.74 -10.31 -5.18
C LEU A 163 2.23 -10.69 -5.16
N GLU A 164 2.91 -10.61 -4.01
CA GLU A 164 4.32 -10.98 -3.88
C GLU A 164 4.58 -12.45 -4.26
N ASN A 165 3.78 -13.37 -3.70
CA ASN A 165 3.86 -14.81 -4.01
C ASN A 165 3.48 -15.10 -5.46
N ALA A 166 2.40 -14.49 -5.95
CA ALA A 166 1.94 -14.69 -7.31
C ALA A 166 2.97 -14.24 -8.35
N VAL A 167 3.59 -13.07 -8.13
CA VAL A 167 4.67 -12.57 -9.00
C VAL A 167 5.91 -13.45 -8.92
N SER A 168 6.28 -13.95 -7.74
CA SER A 168 7.39 -14.91 -7.58
C SER A 168 7.19 -16.17 -8.44
N ARG A 169 5.97 -16.71 -8.47
CA ARG A 169 5.61 -17.85 -9.33
C ARG A 169 5.71 -17.48 -10.81
N LEU A 170 5.10 -16.37 -11.23
CA LEU A 170 5.10 -15.94 -12.63
C LEU A 170 6.50 -15.67 -13.19
N LEU A 171 7.42 -15.17 -12.37
CA LEU A 171 8.81 -14.97 -12.78
C LEU A 171 9.55 -16.30 -12.99
N LYS A 172 9.33 -17.29 -12.12
CA LYS A 172 9.93 -18.63 -12.28
C LYS A 172 9.50 -19.30 -13.59
N THR A 173 8.23 -19.20 -13.95
CA THR A 173 7.71 -19.80 -15.19
C THR A 173 8.23 -19.15 -16.48
N ARG A 174 8.83 -17.95 -16.41
CA ARG A 174 9.42 -17.25 -17.57
C ARG A 174 10.91 -17.53 -17.75
N GLU A 175 11.57 -18.13 -16.77
CA GLU A 175 12.98 -18.52 -16.82
C GLU A 175 13.17 -19.99 -17.28
N GLU A 176 12.07 -20.74 -17.43
CA GLU A 176 11.97 -22.07 -18.07
C GLU A 176 11.57 -21.95 -19.54
#